data_AF-A0A7H9ARE1-F1
#
_entry.id   AF-A0A7H9ARE1-F1
#
_cell.length_a   1.000
_cell.length_b   1.000
_cell.length_c   1.000
_cell.angle_alpha   90.00
_cell.angle_beta   90.00
_cell.angle_gamma   90.00
#
_symmetry.space_group_name_H-M   'P 1'
#
loop_
_entity.id
_entity.type
_entity.pdbx_description
1 polymer ?
#
loop_
_entity_poly.entity_id
_entity_poly.type
_entity_poly.pdbx_seq_one_letter_code
_entity_poly.pdbx_strand_id
1 'polypeptide(L)'
;MAVPNTTTFSLLDVCNEIGLTGSNRTLSNCFGSAIDSGFDNAHRGSKDRLLNFRNYQHSISTSSLLLVDEKSASNACARWSDTPTSRIVRYIPSGQSFNNATALYSNSNGTTLAPADWYSNGVVARAWNGSTFTFTQPC
;
A
#
# COMPACT_ATOMS: atom_id res chain seq x y z
N MET A 1 -6.33 -7.46 -7.66
CA MET A 1 -6.95 -8.24 -8.76
C MET A 1 -7.86 -7.45 -9.69
N ALA A 2 -8.26 -6.20 -9.54
CA ALA A 2 -9.39 -5.61 -10.27
C ALA A 2 -10.74 -6.33 -10.08
N VAL A 3 -11.80 -5.55 -9.88
CA VAL A 3 -13.18 -6.04 -9.84
C VAL A 3 -13.66 -6.33 -11.26
N PRO A 4 -14.24 -7.51 -11.55
CA PRO A 4 -14.72 -7.85 -12.88
C PRO A 4 -15.69 -6.81 -13.47
N ASN A 5 -15.60 -6.57 -14.78
CA ASN A 5 -16.54 -5.73 -15.50
C ASN A 5 -17.83 -6.50 -15.86
N THR A 6 -18.54 -7.01 -14.85
CA THR A 6 -19.82 -7.71 -15.02
C THR A 6 -20.89 -7.12 -14.08
N THR A 7 -22.13 -7.58 -14.17
CA THR A 7 -23.18 -7.25 -13.18
C THR A 7 -23.29 -8.30 -12.08
N THR A 8 -22.42 -9.31 -12.09
CA THR A 8 -22.54 -10.51 -11.24
C THR A 8 -21.44 -10.62 -10.20
N PHE A 9 -20.49 -9.68 -10.16
CA PHE A 9 -19.52 -9.61 -9.06
C PHE A 9 -20.21 -9.31 -7.73
N SER A 10 -19.58 -9.75 -6.66
CA SER A 10 -20.08 -9.65 -5.31
C SER A 10 -19.41 -8.51 -4.55
N LEU A 11 -20.01 -8.12 -3.42
CA LEU A 11 -19.33 -7.22 -2.47
C LEU A 11 -17.99 -7.80 -1.99
N LEU A 12 -17.89 -9.12 -1.91
CA LEU A 12 -16.66 -9.80 -1.50
C LEU A 12 -15.53 -9.58 -2.51
N ASP A 13 -15.81 -9.56 -3.82
CA ASP A 13 -14.82 -9.26 -4.85
C ASP A 13 -14.25 -7.85 -4.67
N VAL A 14 -15.10 -6.86 -4.39
CA VAL A 14 -14.70 -5.48 -4.10
C VAL A 14 -13.89 -5.40 -2.81
N CYS A 15 -14.34 -6.06 -1.75
CA CYS A 15 -13.63 -6.06 -0.47
C CYS A 15 -12.24 -6.69 -0.60
N ASN A 16 -12.13 -7.81 -1.31
CA ASN A 16 -10.85 -8.46 -1.55
C ASN A 16 -9.92 -7.58 -2.40
N GLU A 17 -10.48 -6.86 -3.38
CA GLU A 17 -9.72 -5.93 -4.19
C GLU A 17 -9.15 -4.76 -3.37
N ILE A 18 -9.94 -4.21 -2.46
CA ILE A 18 -9.54 -3.10 -1.57
C ILE A 18 -8.70 -3.58 -0.37
N GLY A 19 -8.73 -4.87 -0.04
CA GLY A 19 -8.06 -5.44 1.13
C GLY A 19 -8.86 -5.37 2.44
N LEU A 20 -10.18 -5.23 2.38
CA LEU A 20 -11.06 -5.21 3.55
C LEU A 20 -11.36 -6.63 4.08
N THR A 21 -11.22 -6.82 5.40
CA THR A 21 -11.40 -8.10 6.08
C THR A 21 -12.39 -8.01 7.26
N GLY A 22 -12.92 -9.15 7.69
CA GLY A 22 -13.82 -9.25 8.85
C GLY A 22 -15.08 -8.40 8.74
N SER A 23 -15.48 -7.79 9.85
CA SER A 23 -16.68 -6.94 9.96
C SER A 23 -16.63 -5.66 9.11
N ASN A 24 -15.47 -5.33 8.52
CA ASN A 24 -15.33 -4.15 7.66
C ASN A 24 -15.86 -4.36 6.24
N ARG A 25 -16.34 -5.55 5.88
CA ARG A 25 -16.86 -5.86 4.54
C ARG A 25 -18.26 -5.32 4.30
N THR A 26 -18.40 -4.00 4.30
CA THR A 26 -19.64 -3.29 3.98
C THR A 26 -19.45 -2.41 2.74
N LEU A 27 -20.53 -2.14 2.00
CA LEU A 27 -20.46 -1.27 0.82
C LEU A 27 -19.98 0.14 1.18
N SER A 28 -20.40 0.66 2.33
CA SER A 28 -19.96 1.96 2.84
C SER A 28 -18.45 2.00 3.06
N ASN A 29 -17.88 0.95 3.68
CA ASN A 29 -16.44 0.86 3.88
C ASN A 29 -15.68 0.70 2.57
N CYS A 30 -16.23 -0.04 1.60
CA CYS A 30 -15.65 -0.11 0.26
C CYS A 30 -15.52 1.29 -0.36
N PHE A 31 -16.58 2.11 -0.35
CA PHE A 31 -16.49 3.47 -0.89
C PHE A 31 -15.56 4.38 -0.10
N GLY A 32 -15.52 4.25 1.23
CA GLY A 32 -14.63 5.04 2.08
C GLY A 32 -13.14 4.70 1.89
N SER A 33 -12.84 3.44 1.57
CA SER A 33 -11.47 2.98 1.31
C SER A 33 -11.08 3.01 -0.17
N ALA A 34 -12.03 3.20 -1.08
CA ALA A 34 -11.76 3.20 -2.51
C ALA A 34 -11.01 4.47 -2.95
N ILE A 35 -10.01 4.25 -3.80
CA ILE A 35 -9.26 5.28 -4.50
C ILE A 35 -10.09 5.79 -5.70
N ASP A 36 -10.27 7.11 -5.79
CA ASP A 36 -11.09 7.74 -6.85
C ASP A 36 -10.62 7.39 -8.27
N SER A 37 -9.30 7.42 -8.51
CA SER A 37 -8.70 7.08 -9.81
C SER A 37 -8.86 5.61 -10.21
N GLY A 38 -9.22 4.74 -9.26
CA GLY A 38 -9.49 3.33 -9.52
C GLY A 38 -10.87 3.09 -10.15
N PHE A 39 -11.78 4.07 -10.10
CA PHE A 39 -13.12 3.93 -10.66
C PHE A 39 -13.14 4.13 -12.16
N ASP A 40 -13.81 3.21 -12.85
CA ASP A 40 -14.10 3.33 -14.27
C ASP A 40 -15.09 4.47 -14.55
N ASN A 41 -14.74 5.38 -15.47
CA ASN A 41 -15.53 6.57 -15.76
C ASN A 41 -16.96 6.27 -16.24
N ALA A 42 -17.20 5.12 -16.90
CA ALA A 42 -18.51 4.73 -17.38
C ALA A 42 -19.41 4.14 -16.28
N HIS A 43 -18.82 3.72 -15.15
CA HIS A 43 -19.53 2.97 -14.11
C HIS A 43 -19.55 3.65 -12.74
N ARG A 44 -18.60 4.57 -12.45
CA ARG A 44 -18.43 5.19 -11.12
C ARG A 44 -19.71 5.80 -10.53
N GLY A 45 -20.59 6.29 -11.40
CA GLY A 45 -21.88 6.87 -11.04
C GLY A 45 -21.78 7.84 -9.84
N SER A 46 -22.75 7.73 -8.94
CA SER A 46 -22.83 8.52 -7.70
C SER A 46 -22.13 7.87 -6.50
N LYS A 47 -21.40 6.76 -6.70
CA LYS A 47 -20.77 5.97 -5.64
C LYS A 47 -21.75 5.52 -4.54
N ASP A 48 -22.91 5.03 -4.95
CA ASP A 48 -24.05 4.68 -4.10
C ASP A 48 -24.43 3.19 -4.16
N ARG A 49 -23.90 2.44 -5.13
CA ARG A 49 -24.28 1.04 -5.39
C ARG A 49 -23.09 0.17 -5.73
N LEU A 50 -23.18 -1.13 -5.44
CA LEU A 50 -22.12 -2.11 -5.72
C LEU A 50 -21.62 -2.02 -7.18
N LEU A 51 -22.54 -1.89 -8.14
CA LEU A 51 -22.24 -1.79 -9.57
C LEU A 51 -21.34 -0.60 -9.94
N ASN A 52 -21.13 0.39 -9.06
CA ASN A 52 -20.15 1.45 -9.32
C ASN A 52 -18.70 0.94 -9.31
N PHE A 53 -18.44 -0.21 -8.70
CA PHE A 53 -17.12 -0.86 -8.69
C PHE A 53 -16.85 -1.70 -9.93
N ARG A 54 -17.71 -1.66 -10.96
CA ARG A 54 -17.41 -2.37 -12.22
C ARG A 54 -16.10 -1.89 -12.79
N ASN A 55 -15.24 -2.85 -13.14
CA ASN A 55 -13.91 -2.59 -13.66
C ASN A 55 -13.01 -1.77 -12.71
N TYR A 56 -13.34 -1.74 -11.41
CA TYR A 56 -12.57 -1.00 -10.42
C TYR A 56 -11.20 -1.62 -10.20
N GLN A 57 -10.16 -0.79 -10.12
CA GLN A 57 -8.79 -1.22 -9.81
C GLN A 57 -8.30 -0.51 -8.54
N HIS A 58 -7.99 -1.28 -7.50
CA HIS A 58 -7.43 -0.71 -6.27
C HIS A 58 -5.91 -0.59 -6.39
N SER A 59 -5.46 0.28 -7.29
CA SER A 59 -4.04 0.57 -7.45
C SER A 59 -3.77 1.97 -6.97
N ILE A 60 -2.85 2.09 -6.01
CA ILE A 60 -2.28 3.39 -5.63
C ILE A 60 -1.16 3.67 -6.61
N SER A 61 -1.06 4.92 -7.09
CA SER A 61 0.14 5.35 -7.79
C SER A 61 1.29 5.31 -6.79
N THR A 62 2.27 4.43 -6.98
CA THR A 62 3.41 4.31 -6.08
C THR A 62 4.70 4.81 -6.73
N SER A 63 5.66 5.18 -5.88
CA SER A 63 7.04 5.46 -6.28
C SER A 63 7.96 4.41 -5.68
N SER A 64 8.88 3.88 -6.49
CA SER A 64 9.87 2.90 -6.02
C SER A 64 11.02 3.58 -5.29
N LEU A 65 11.58 2.86 -4.32
CA LEU A 65 12.73 3.29 -3.56
C LEU A 65 13.55 2.08 -3.12
N LEU A 66 14.85 2.31 -2.98
CA LEU A 66 15.77 1.34 -2.40
C LEU A 66 15.81 1.57 -0.90
N LEU A 67 15.60 0.51 -0.14
CA LEU A 67 15.72 0.49 1.32
C LEU A 67 16.57 -0.70 1.74
N VAL A 68 16.93 -0.72 3.02
CA VAL A 68 17.39 -1.92 3.70
C VAL A 68 16.34 -2.31 4.74
N ASP A 69 16.00 -3.59 4.84
CA ASP A 69 15.21 -4.15 5.93
C ASP A 69 16.07 -4.93 6.92
N GLU A 70 15.83 -4.73 8.21
CA GLU A 70 16.55 -5.40 9.30
C GLU A 70 15.67 -5.53 10.55
N LYS A 71 16.12 -6.37 11.50
CA LYS A 71 15.40 -6.58 12.77
C LYS A 71 15.62 -5.45 13.79
N SER A 72 16.54 -4.52 13.54
CA SER A 72 16.80 -3.35 14.38
C SER A 72 17.15 -2.12 13.56
N ALA A 73 16.89 -0.94 14.12
CA ALA A 73 17.21 0.34 13.48
C ALA A 73 18.71 0.51 13.22
N SER A 74 19.54 0.16 14.22
CA SER A 74 21.00 0.25 14.14
C SER A 74 21.54 -0.61 12.99
N ASN A 75 21.03 -1.83 12.86
CA ASN A 75 21.42 -2.72 11.76
C ASN A 75 20.92 -2.20 10.42
N ALA A 76 19.67 -1.69 10.34
CA ALA A 76 19.13 -1.12 9.12
C ALA A 76 19.99 0.06 8.61
N CYS A 77 20.43 0.94 9.52
CA CYS A 77 21.35 2.03 9.20
C CYS A 77 22.74 1.53 8.77
N ALA A 78 23.33 0.58 9.52
CA ALA A 78 24.65 0.03 9.20
C ALA A 78 24.66 -0.66 7.82
N ARG A 79 23.68 -1.52 7.57
CA ARG A 79 23.52 -2.30 6.33
C ARG A 79 23.22 -1.43 5.10
N TRP A 80 22.76 -0.19 5.27
CA TRP A 80 22.64 0.75 4.13
C TRP A 80 24.01 1.09 3.52
N SER A 81 25.03 1.15 4.37
CA SER A 81 26.41 1.44 4.00
C SER A 81 27.14 0.21 3.45
N ASP A 82 26.59 -0.98 3.69
CA ASP A 82 27.01 -2.19 2.99
C ASP A 82 26.63 -2.09 1.50
N THR A 83 27.30 -2.88 0.66
CA THR A 83 27.18 -2.85 -0.79
C THR A 83 25.73 -2.96 -1.29
N PRO A 84 25.44 -2.59 -2.57
CA PRO A 84 24.08 -2.52 -3.10
C PRO A 84 23.25 -3.82 -2.97
N THR A 85 23.90 -4.96 -2.76
CA THR A 85 23.28 -6.28 -2.57
C THR A 85 22.39 -6.37 -1.33
N SER A 86 22.57 -5.49 -0.34
CA SER A 86 21.72 -5.45 0.85
C SER A 86 20.45 -4.62 0.66
N ARG A 87 20.31 -3.93 -0.48
CA ARG A 87 19.17 -3.05 -0.76
C ARG A 87 18.05 -3.81 -1.46
N ILE A 88 16.84 -3.56 -1.00
CA ILE A 88 15.59 -4.09 -1.51
C ILE A 88 14.74 -2.97 -2.11
N VAL A 89 13.95 -3.31 -3.13
CA VAL A 89 12.94 -2.38 -3.65
C VAL A 89 11.71 -2.44 -2.77
N ARG A 90 11.24 -1.26 -2.37
CA ARG A 90 9.93 -1.05 -1.75
C ARG A 90 9.24 0.12 -2.43
N TYR A 91 7.95 0.22 -2.19
CA TYR A 91 7.10 1.23 -2.81
C TYR A 91 6.39 2.03 -1.74
N ILE A 92 6.23 3.32 -1.98
CA ILE A 92 5.46 4.24 -1.14
C ILE A 92 4.43 4.96 -2.01
N PRO A 93 3.39 5.57 -1.42
CA PRO A 93 2.47 6.41 -2.18
C PRO A 93 3.22 7.50 -2.96
N SER A 94 2.81 7.75 -4.21
CA SER A 94 3.46 8.75 -5.05
C SER A 94 3.34 10.15 -4.45
N GLY A 95 4.36 10.97 -4.69
CA GLY A 95 4.48 12.30 -4.08
C GLY A 95 4.95 12.31 -2.63
N GLN A 96 5.17 11.15 -2.01
CA GLN A 96 5.82 11.02 -0.71
C GLN A 96 7.30 10.65 -0.85
N SER A 97 8.05 10.79 0.24
CA SER A 97 9.43 10.33 0.41
C SER A 97 9.48 9.29 1.52
N PHE A 98 10.57 8.53 1.63
CA PHE A 98 10.69 7.56 2.72
C PHE A 98 10.53 8.20 4.11
N ASN A 99 10.88 9.47 4.31
CA ASN A 99 10.85 10.12 5.62
C ASN A 99 9.44 10.52 6.07
N ASN A 100 8.53 10.77 5.13
CA ASN A 100 7.15 11.18 5.41
C ASN A 100 6.11 10.19 4.86
N ALA A 101 6.56 9.03 4.36
CA ALA A 101 5.67 8.01 3.84
C ALA A 101 4.67 7.55 4.91
N THR A 102 3.40 7.42 4.53
CA THR A 102 2.33 6.93 5.40
C THR A 102 2.14 5.42 5.29
N ALA A 103 2.58 4.81 4.19
CA ALA A 103 2.48 3.38 3.93
C ALA A 103 3.73 2.87 3.21
N LEU A 104 4.00 1.57 3.36
CA LEU A 104 5.10 0.87 2.68
C LEU A 104 4.58 -0.42 2.06
N TYR A 105 4.90 -0.64 0.78
CA TYR A 105 4.43 -1.76 0.00
C TYR A 105 5.58 -2.61 -0.54
N SER A 106 5.32 -3.90 -0.68
CA SER A 106 6.23 -4.87 -1.30
C SER A 106 6.04 -4.99 -2.82
N ASN A 107 4.96 -4.43 -3.37
CA ASN A 107 4.66 -4.44 -4.79
C ASN A 107 4.32 -3.03 -5.33
N SER A 108 4.56 -2.83 -6.64
CA SER A 108 4.34 -1.55 -7.33
C SER A 108 2.89 -1.11 -7.39
N ASN A 109 1.94 -2.04 -7.23
CA ASN A 109 0.52 -1.72 -7.33
C ASN A 109 -0.04 -1.12 -6.02
N GLY A 110 0.73 -1.13 -4.93
CA GLY A 110 0.27 -0.62 -3.64
C GLY A 110 -0.82 -1.47 -2.98
N THR A 111 -0.94 -2.74 -3.38
CA THR A 111 -1.96 -3.66 -2.84
C THR A 111 -1.43 -4.58 -1.74
N THR A 112 -0.11 -4.78 -1.69
CA THR A 112 0.52 -5.69 -0.74
C THR A 112 1.46 -4.89 0.16
N LEU A 113 1.11 -4.80 1.44
CA LEU A 113 1.92 -4.12 2.44
C LEU A 113 3.27 -4.83 2.61
N ALA A 114 4.30 -4.06 2.98
CA ALA A 114 5.61 -4.60 3.27
C ALA A 114 5.58 -5.39 4.60
N PRO A 115 6.45 -6.42 4.77
CA PRO A 115 6.61 -7.13 6.04
C PRO A 115 6.99 -6.19 7.18
N ALA A 116 6.56 -6.51 8.41
CA ALA A 116 6.90 -5.75 9.60
C ALA A 116 8.40 -5.89 9.93
N ASP A 117 9.15 -4.79 9.88
CA ASP A 117 10.59 -4.72 10.14
C ASP A 117 11.07 -3.26 10.28
N TRP A 118 12.35 -3.05 10.56
CA TRP A 118 12.98 -1.74 10.44
C TRP A 118 13.46 -1.52 9.01
N TYR A 119 13.16 -0.36 8.46
CA TYR A 119 13.56 0.03 7.13
C TYR A 119 14.45 1.28 7.18
N SER A 120 15.49 1.33 6.34
CA SER A 120 16.38 2.50 6.25
C SER A 120 16.67 2.92 4.81
N ASN A 121 16.78 4.24 4.61
CA ASN A 121 17.28 4.87 3.38
C ASN A 121 18.69 5.45 3.55
N GLY A 122 19.38 5.12 4.64
CA GLY A 122 20.71 5.64 4.97
C GLY A 122 20.74 6.99 5.68
N VAL A 123 19.60 7.67 5.80
CA VAL A 123 19.47 8.94 6.52
C VAL A 123 18.61 8.75 7.77
N VAL A 124 17.55 7.95 7.67
CA VAL A 124 16.69 7.59 8.79
C VAL A 124 16.37 6.12 8.77
N ALA A 125 16.20 5.53 9.94
CA ALA A 125 15.56 4.23 10.13
C ALA A 125 14.14 4.41 10.67
N ARG A 126 13.16 3.78 10.02
CA ARG A 126 11.74 3.83 10.41
C ARG A 126 11.24 2.42 10.71
N ALA A 127 10.55 2.24 11.84
CA ALA A 127 9.93 0.97 12.19
C ALA A 127 8.55 0.86 11.52
N TRP A 128 8.32 -0.21 10.78
CA TRP A 128 7.04 -0.53 10.14
C TRP A 128 6.43 -1.76 10.82
N ASN A 129 5.19 -1.64 11.30
CA ASN A 129 4.52 -2.75 12.01
C ASN A 129 3.67 -3.66 11.09
N GLY A 130 3.76 -3.47 9.77
CA GLY A 130 2.91 -4.16 8.79
C GLY A 130 1.76 -3.31 8.26
N SER A 131 1.44 -2.18 8.90
CA SER A 131 0.35 -1.29 8.47
C SER A 131 0.60 0.21 8.66
N THR A 132 1.50 0.60 9.57
CA THR A 132 1.89 1.99 9.80
C THR A 132 3.33 2.10 10.31
N PHE A 133 3.92 3.27 10.13
CA PHE A 133 5.22 3.60 10.74
C PHE A 133 5.03 4.00 12.20
N THR A 134 5.70 3.30 13.11
CA THR A 134 5.53 3.49 14.57
C THR A 134 6.65 4.30 15.21
N PHE A 135 7.86 4.22 14.65
CA PHE A 135 9.03 4.94 15.14
C PHE A 135 9.89 5.44 13.99
N THR A 136 10.63 6.52 14.22
CA THR A 136 11.61 7.07 13.29
C THR A 136 12.79 7.59 14.10
N GLN A 137 14.00 7.23 13.68
CA GLN A 137 15.24 7.71 14.29
C GLN A 137 16.29 8.00 13.19
N PRO A 138 17.22 8.93 13.42
CA PRO A 138 18.30 9.18 12.49
C PRO A 138 19.25 7.98 12.39
N CYS A 139 19.82 7.82 11.19
CA CYS A 139 21.14 7.24 11.01
C CYS A 139 22.17 8.39 11.13
#